data_AF-A0A4Q5SEA6-F1
#
_entry.id   AF-A0A4Q5SEA6-F1
#
_cell.length_a   1.000
_cell.length_b   1.000
_cell.length_c   1.000
_cell.angle_alpha   90.00
_cell.angle_beta   90.00
_cell.angle_gamma   90.00
#
_symmetry.space_group_name_H-M   'P 1'
#
loop_
_entity.id
_entity.type
_entity.pdbx_description
1 polymer ?
#
loop_
_entity_poly.entity_id
_entity_poly.type
_entity_poly.pdbx_seq_one_letter_code
_entity_poly.pdbx_strand_id
1 'polypeptide(L)'
;AKGDYDLNDLVINYRYTFVKNAKNQVVDFKGDFIPTAAGASYKNGFGVQLPIDASVVKSVTGQKKTDKSYTTFATNGVEAKQKKAVIIPFDNHDLALRYPDGSYLVNTKMDKDKVAGTTVTVEMAFNAPVDEDKLKPSAFNPFLISNVLVSGRGVEIHLPGFAPTDLANSALFNTKDDTSNPGAGRYYLSKENGPWAIAYNEAILYPIEEANINKAYLHFAEWALSGGTSYADWYSNTASGYRDNKFLYLK
;
A
#
# COMPACT_ATOMS: atom_id res chain seq x y z
N ALA A 1 -9.13 -11.40 7.17
CA ALA A 1 -8.74 -12.58 7.97
C ALA A 1 -7.24 -12.69 7.88
N LYS A 2 -6.60 -13.18 8.94
CA LYS A 2 -5.15 -13.10 9.13
C LYS A 2 -4.33 -13.97 8.16
N GLY A 3 -4.88 -15.11 7.72
CA GLY A 3 -4.15 -16.02 6.84
C GLY A 3 -2.88 -16.58 7.50
N ASP A 4 -1.85 -16.80 6.69
CA ASP A 4 -0.47 -17.14 7.10
C ASP A 4 0.30 -15.95 7.70
N TYR A 5 -0.11 -14.73 7.34
CA TYR A 5 0.37 -13.46 7.90
C TYR A 5 1.86 -13.24 7.67
N ASP A 6 2.30 -13.48 6.44
CA ASP A 6 3.65 -13.19 5.95
C ASP A 6 3.80 -11.72 5.50
N LEU A 7 2.69 -10.98 5.32
CA LEU A 7 2.64 -9.57 4.93
C LEU A 7 3.38 -9.28 3.60
N ASN A 8 3.36 -10.23 2.67
CA ASN A 8 3.98 -10.08 1.35
C ASN A 8 2.97 -10.09 0.17
N ASP A 9 1.66 -10.05 0.46
CA ASP A 9 0.56 -10.02 -0.52
C ASP A 9 0.79 -9.03 -1.67
N LEU A 10 1.40 -7.89 -1.35
CA LEU A 10 1.94 -6.91 -2.30
C LEU A 10 2.98 -6.04 -1.58
N VAL A 11 4.20 -5.98 -2.13
CA VAL A 11 5.28 -5.14 -1.59
C VAL A 11 5.64 -4.08 -2.62
N ILE A 12 5.56 -2.80 -2.26
CA ILE A 12 5.76 -1.68 -3.18
C ILE A 12 6.78 -0.71 -2.59
N ASN A 13 7.80 -0.40 -3.39
CA ASN A 13 8.64 0.76 -3.15
C ASN A 13 7.99 1.98 -3.82
N TYR A 14 7.93 3.10 -3.11
CA TYR A 14 7.41 4.33 -3.68
C TYR A 14 8.21 5.56 -3.26
N ARG A 15 8.15 6.59 -4.09
CA ARG A 15 8.80 7.88 -3.84
C ARG A 15 7.90 9.00 -4.35
N TYR A 16 7.80 10.05 -3.56
CA TYR A 16 7.09 11.28 -3.94
C TYR A 16 8.09 12.39 -4.24
N THR A 17 7.85 13.13 -5.32
CA THR A 17 8.59 14.32 -5.72
C THR A 17 7.61 15.48 -5.82
N PHE A 18 7.96 16.61 -5.21
CA PHE A 18 7.16 17.83 -5.21
C PHE A 18 7.92 18.94 -5.92
N VAL A 19 7.31 19.55 -6.94
CA VAL A 19 7.82 20.77 -7.56
C VAL A 19 7.18 21.96 -6.87
N LYS A 20 7.98 22.91 -6.42
CA LYS A 20 7.51 24.08 -5.66
C LYS A 20 7.81 25.39 -6.38
N ASN A 21 6.93 26.37 -6.21
CA ASN A 21 7.17 27.75 -6.65
C ASN A 21 8.05 28.52 -5.64
N ALA A 22 8.36 29.78 -5.96
CA ALA A 22 9.17 30.66 -5.09
C ALA A 22 8.54 30.98 -3.72
N LYS A 23 7.28 30.60 -3.48
CA LYS A 23 6.56 30.73 -2.20
C LYS A 23 6.49 29.41 -1.43
N ASN A 24 7.26 28.39 -1.83
CA ASN A 24 7.22 27.03 -1.28
C ASN A 24 5.88 26.30 -1.43
N GLN A 25 5.01 26.75 -2.34
CA GLN A 25 3.76 26.06 -2.65
C GLN A 25 4.00 25.03 -3.75
N VAL A 26 3.41 23.85 -3.60
CA VAL A 26 3.51 22.75 -4.56
C VAL A 26 2.69 23.10 -5.80
N VAL A 27 3.32 23.00 -6.97
CA VAL A 27 2.68 23.21 -8.28
C VAL A 27 2.46 21.89 -9.02
N ASP A 28 3.39 20.93 -8.85
CA ASP A 28 3.29 19.59 -9.41
C ASP A 28 3.70 18.54 -8.37
N PHE A 29 3.04 17.40 -8.46
CA PHE A 29 3.33 16.19 -7.69
C PHE A 29 3.65 15.05 -8.65
N LYS A 30 4.68 14.27 -8.31
CA LYS A 30 5.02 13.02 -9.00
C LYS A 30 5.18 11.90 -7.98
N GLY A 31 4.51 10.78 -8.22
CA GLY A 31 4.70 9.53 -7.49
C GLY A 31 5.30 8.45 -8.38
N ASP A 32 6.44 7.89 -7.99
CA ASP A 32 7.01 6.69 -8.61
C ASP A 32 6.65 5.48 -7.76
N PHE A 33 6.00 4.47 -8.35
CA PHE A 33 5.55 3.25 -7.67
C PHE A 33 6.14 2.02 -8.34
N ILE A 34 6.83 1.18 -7.57
CA ILE A 34 7.54 -0.01 -8.06
C ILE A 34 7.08 -1.20 -7.23
N PRO A 35 6.14 -2.03 -7.71
CA PRO A 35 5.86 -3.31 -7.07
C PRO A 35 7.10 -4.21 -7.16
N THR A 36 7.47 -4.81 -6.03
CA THR A 36 8.67 -5.64 -5.87
C THR A 36 8.35 -7.09 -5.52
N ALA A 37 7.16 -7.36 -4.96
CA ALA A 37 6.63 -8.69 -4.75
C ALA A 37 5.10 -8.69 -4.78
N ALA A 38 4.50 -9.84 -5.08
CA ALA A 38 3.08 -10.09 -4.98
C ALA A 38 2.87 -11.56 -4.53
N GLY A 39 2.61 -11.75 -3.24
CA GLY A 39 2.37 -13.07 -2.62
C GLY A 39 0.91 -13.52 -2.60
N ALA A 40 0.00 -12.76 -3.20
CA ALA A 40 -1.40 -13.17 -3.28
C ALA A 40 -1.71 -13.86 -4.62
N SER A 41 -2.57 -14.87 -4.60
CA SER A 41 -3.23 -15.36 -5.82
C SER A 41 -4.16 -14.32 -6.47
N TYR A 42 -4.53 -13.27 -5.72
CA TYR A 42 -5.36 -12.17 -6.20
C TYR A 42 -4.58 -11.17 -7.04
N LYS A 43 -5.27 -10.60 -8.02
CA LYS A 43 -4.78 -9.48 -8.83
C LYS A 43 -5.01 -8.16 -8.10
N ASN A 44 -4.13 -7.87 -7.15
CA ASN A 44 -4.22 -6.68 -6.31
C ASN A 44 -3.91 -5.39 -7.09
N GLY A 45 -4.69 -4.35 -6.82
CA GLY A 45 -4.39 -2.98 -7.20
C GLY A 45 -3.79 -2.19 -6.05
N PHE A 46 -3.32 -0.98 -6.33
CA PHE A 46 -2.74 -0.08 -5.34
C PHE A 46 -3.27 1.33 -5.54
N GLY A 47 -3.60 2.01 -4.44
CA GLY A 47 -4.08 3.37 -4.42
C GLY A 47 -3.40 4.22 -3.37
N VAL A 48 -3.45 5.54 -3.56
CA VAL A 48 -3.03 6.53 -2.57
C VAL A 48 -4.09 7.62 -2.50
N GLN A 49 -4.69 7.80 -1.32
CA GLN A 49 -5.55 8.95 -1.04
C GLN A 49 -4.69 10.09 -0.47
N LEU A 50 -4.80 11.27 -1.09
CA LEU A 50 -4.15 12.49 -0.64
C LEU A 50 -5.11 13.28 0.28
N PRO A 51 -4.59 14.05 1.25
CA PRO A 51 -5.40 14.81 2.21
C PRO A 51 -5.91 16.15 1.63
N ILE A 52 -6.31 16.15 0.36
CA ILE A 52 -6.88 17.30 -0.36
C ILE A 52 -8.16 16.88 -1.08
N ASP A 53 -9.04 17.84 -1.36
CA ASP A 53 -10.25 17.57 -2.13
C ASP A 53 -9.92 17.21 -3.58
N ALA A 54 -10.70 16.30 -4.16
CA ALA A 54 -10.57 15.87 -5.55
C ALA A 54 -10.64 17.05 -6.54
N SER A 55 -11.38 18.12 -6.19
CA SER A 55 -11.55 19.33 -7.00
C SER A 55 -10.31 20.25 -7.03
N VAL A 56 -9.35 20.06 -6.13
CA VAL A 56 -8.08 20.81 -6.13
C VAL A 56 -7.18 20.35 -7.29
N VAL A 57 -7.35 19.11 -7.72
CA VAL A 57 -6.54 18.48 -8.77
C VAL A 57 -7.03 18.92 -10.16
N LYS A 58 -6.09 19.38 -10.98
CA LYS A 58 -6.33 19.76 -12.38
C LYS A 58 -6.28 18.56 -13.32
N SER A 59 -5.26 17.71 -13.16
CA SER A 59 -5.07 16.54 -13.99
C SER A 59 -4.18 15.51 -13.30
N VAL A 60 -4.44 14.23 -13.56
CA VAL A 60 -3.59 13.09 -13.20
C VAL A 60 -3.31 12.26 -14.46
N THR A 61 -2.06 11.89 -14.68
CA THR A 61 -1.60 11.05 -15.80
C THR A 61 -0.67 9.93 -15.33
N GLY A 62 -0.38 8.97 -16.21
CA GLY A 62 0.61 7.91 -15.95
C GLY A 62 0.11 6.67 -15.18
N GLN A 63 -1.13 6.70 -14.68
CA GLN A 63 -1.80 5.53 -14.10
C GLN A 63 -1.97 4.41 -15.14
N LYS A 64 -1.74 3.15 -14.73
CA LYS A 64 -1.93 1.96 -15.57
C LYS A 64 -3.24 1.26 -15.21
N LYS A 65 -4.03 0.90 -16.23
CA LYS A 65 -5.30 0.19 -16.03
C LYS A 65 -5.42 -1.00 -16.97
N THR A 66 -6.10 -2.02 -16.50
CA THR A 66 -6.53 -3.14 -17.33
C THR A 66 -7.69 -2.73 -18.26
N ASP A 67 -7.91 -3.49 -19.33
CA ASP A 67 -9.04 -3.26 -20.25
C ASP A 67 -10.41 -3.38 -19.54
N LYS A 68 -10.47 -4.20 -18.50
CA LYS A 68 -11.66 -4.42 -17.65
C LYS A 68 -11.46 -3.81 -16.27
N SER A 69 -10.95 -2.58 -16.22
CA SER A 69 -10.71 -1.90 -14.96
C SER A 69 -11.98 -1.77 -14.13
N TYR A 70 -11.88 -2.09 -12.84
CA TYR A 70 -12.93 -1.84 -11.85
C TYR A 70 -12.91 -0.40 -11.34
N THR A 71 -11.90 0.39 -11.73
CA THR A 71 -11.74 1.79 -11.33
C THR A 71 -12.37 2.69 -12.39
N THR A 72 -13.12 3.70 -11.94
CA THR A 72 -13.62 4.77 -12.80
C THR A 72 -12.92 6.06 -12.44
N PHE A 73 -12.46 6.81 -13.45
CA PHE A 73 -11.76 8.08 -13.26
C PHE A 73 -12.66 9.26 -13.60
N ALA A 74 -12.53 10.34 -12.85
CA ALA A 74 -13.10 11.63 -13.19
C ALA A 74 -12.33 12.28 -14.36
N THR A 75 -12.85 13.38 -14.90
CA THR A 75 -12.23 14.08 -16.04
C THR A 75 -10.84 14.63 -15.74
N ASN A 76 -10.55 14.95 -14.48
CA ASN A 76 -9.23 15.36 -14.00
C ASN A 76 -8.32 14.16 -13.63
N GLY A 77 -8.74 12.92 -13.88
CA GLY A 77 -7.90 11.73 -13.74
C GLY A 77 -7.80 11.13 -12.33
N VAL A 78 -8.31 11.79 -11.28
CA VAL A 78 -8.45 11.14 -9.97
C VAL A 78 -9.56 10.08 -10.02
N GLU A 79 -9.57 9.15 -9.08
CA GLU A 79 -10.67 8.20 -8.93
C GLU A 79 -12.00 8.94 -8.68
N ALA A 80 -13.02 8.58 -9.45
CA ALA A 80 -14.34 9.20 -9.34
C ALA A 80 -15.05 8.79 -8.04
N LYS A 81 -16.05 9.59 -7.64
CA LYS A 81 -16.91 9.35 -6.46
C LYS A 81 -16.15 9.36 -5.12
N GLN A 82 -15.01 10.05 -5.07
CA GLN A 82 -14.25 10.32 -3.86
C GLN A 82 -14.34 11.83 -3.55
N LYS A 83 -14.49 12.21 -2.29
CA LYS A 83 -14.38 13.60 -1.82
C LYS A 83 -12.93 14.06 -1.89
N LYS A 84 -12.02 13.21 -1.40
CA LYS A 84 -10.57 13.43 -1.44
C LYS A 84 -9.96 12.95 -2.75
N ALA A 85 -8.85 13.54 -3.16
CA ALA A 85 -8.10 13.08 -4.32
C ALA A 85 -7.53 11.68 -4.06
N VAL A 86 -7.86 10.72 -4.93
CA VAL A 86 -7.30 9.37 -4.91
C VAL A 86 -6.67 9.09 -6.26
N ILE A 87 -5.41 8.65 -6.25
CA ILE A 87 -4.73 8.12 -7.43
C ILE A 87 -4.62 6.60 -7.31
N ILE A 88 -4.77 5.91 -8.43
CA ILE A 88 -4.62 4.46 -8.57
C ILE A 88 -3.45 4.23 -9.54
N PRO A 89 -2.19 4.15 -9.05
CA PRO A 89 -1.04 3.90 -9.90
C PRO A 89 -1.25 2.69 -10.81
N PHE A 90 -1.78 1.60 -10.27
CA PHE A 90 -2.22 0.45 -11.06
C PHE A 90 -3.42 -0.24 -10.42
N ASP A 91 -4.38 -0.65 -11.25
CA ASP A 91 -5.53 -1.45 -10.82
C ASP A 91 -5.19 -2.96 -10.74
N ASN A 92 -4.08 -3.38 -11.32
CA ASN A 92 -3.57 -4.74 -11.24
C ASN A 92 -2.04 -4.72 -11.27
N HIS A 93 -1.40 -5.32 -10.27
CA HIS A 93 0.05 -5.40 -10.18
C HIS A 93 0.70 -6.07 -11.40
N ASP A 94 0.02 -6.96 -12.13
CA ASP A 94 0.53 -7.59 -13.36
C ASP A 94 0.90 -6.56 -14.46
N LEU A 95 0.35 -5.35 -14.41
CA LEU A 95 0.71 -4.26 -15.32
C LEU A 95 2.13 -3.71 -15.08
N ALA A 96 2.73 -4.08 -13.94
CA ALA A 96 4.02 -3.60 -13.50
C ALA A 96 4.97 -4.70 -13.02
N LEU A 97 4.48 -5.81 -12.46
CA LEU A 97 5.26 -6.92 -11.93
C LEU A 97 4.53 -8.24 -12.22
N ARG A 98 5.15 -9.13 -13.00
CA ARG A 98 4.65 -10.50 -13.23
C ARG A 98 5.77 -11.42 -13.68
N TYR A 99 5.60 -12.72 -13.48
CA TYR A 99 6.39 -13.70 -14.21
C TYR A 99 5.92 -13.83 -15.68
N PRO A 100 6.83 -14.01 -16.65
CA PRO A 100 6.46 -14.28 -18.04
C PRO A 100 5.61 -15.54 -18.22
N ASP A 101 5.76 -16.53 -17.35
CA ASP A 101 5.00 -17.79 -17.37
C ASP A 101 3.62 -17.69 -16.70
N GLY A 102 3.23 -16.52 -16.19
CA GLY A 102 1.92 -16.31 -15.57
C GLY A 102 1.77 -16.85 -14.14
N SER A 103 2.85 -17.30 -13.50
CA SER A 103 2.82 -17.68 -12.08
C SER A 103 2.31 -16.53 -11.22
N TYR A 104 1.41 -16.84 -10.29
CA TYR A 104 0.68 -15.84 -9.50
C TYR A 104 1.50 -15.26 -8.34
N LEU A 105 2.36 -16.07 -7.71
CA LEU A 105 3.25 -15.64 -6.64
C LEU A 105 4.54 -15.10 -7.24
N VAL A 106 4.75 -13.79 -7.14
CA VAL A 106 5.88 -13.10 -7.75
C VAL A 106 6.84 -12.63 -6.67
N ASN A 107 8.08 -13.10 -6.76
CA ASN A 107 9.16 -12.75 -5.83
C ASN A 107 8.88 -13.04 -4.35
N THR A 108 8.04 -14.03 -4.00
CA THR A 108 7.83 -14.47 -2.61
C THR A 108 8.33 -15.89 -2.36
N LYS A 109 8.48 -16.71 -3.40
CA LYS A 109 9.07 -18.05 -3.32
C LYS A 109 10.53 -18.08 -3.76
N MET A 110 11.34 -18.89 -3.06
CA MET A 110 12.78 -19.03 -3.34
C MET A 110 13.10 -19.98 -4.50
N ASP A 111 12.11 -20.67 -5.06
CA ASP A 111 12.25 -21.66 -6.14
C ASP A 111 12.31 -21.03 -7.55
N LYS A 112 12.08 -19.72 -7.67
CA LYS A 112 12.15 -18.98 -8.93
C LYS A 112 13.09 -17.78 -8.84
N ASP A 113 13.66 -17.39 -9.97
CA ASP A 113 14.49 -16.20 -10.06
C ASP A 113 13.65 -14.94 -9.85
N LYS A 114 14.27 -13.90 -9.30
CA LYS A 114 13.61 -12.62 -9.07
C LYS A 114 13.36 -11.92 -10.40
N VAL A 115 12.15 -11.38 -10.57
CA VAL A 115 11.82 -10.48 -11.67
C VAL A 115 11.74 -9.04 -11.19
N ALA A 116 12.23 -8.11 -12.01
CA ALA A 116 12.15 -6.69 -11.69
C ALA A 116 10.76 -6.12 -12.02
N GLY A 117 10.18 -5.37 -11.09
CA GLY A 117 9.01 -4.55 -11.37
C GLY A 117 9.35 -3.34 -12.23
N THR A 118 8.41 -2.93 -13.08
CA THR A 118 8.50 -1.67 -13.82
C THR A 118 7.95 -0.53 -13.00
N THR A 119 8.60 0.64 -13.08
CA THR A 119 8.09 1.85 -12.41
C THR A 119 6.80 2.31 -13.07
N VAL A 120 5.79 2.59 -12.25
CA VAL A 120 4.59 3.32 -12.65
C VAL A 120 4.72 4.74 -12.10
N THR A 121 4.93 5.70 -12.98
CA THR A 121 5.05 7.11 -12.62
C THR A 121 3.70 7.78 -12.82
N VAL A 122 3.13 8.32 -11.74
CA VAL A 122 1.91 9.10 -11.75
C VAL A 122 2.25 10.57 -11.55
N GLU A 123 1.78 11.42 -12.45
CA GLU A 123 1.99 12.87 -12.38
C GLU A 123 0.66 13.56 -12.12
N MET A 124 0.67 14.56 -11.25
CA MET A 124 -0.49 15.33 -10.86
C MET A 124 -0.17 16.82 -10.89
N ALA A 125 -1.03 17.58 -11.55
CA ALA A 125 -1.02 19.04 -11.53
C ALA A 125 -2.21 19.57 -10.75
N PHE A 126 -2.06 20.74 -10.13
CA PHE A 126 -3.10 21.40 -9.35
C PHE A 126 -3.75 22.56 -10.10
N ASN A 127 -5.00 22.89 -9.77
CA ASN A 127 -5.71 24.04 -10.36
C ASN A 127 -5.07 25.38 -9.95
N ALA A 128 -4.46 25.41 -8.76
CA ALA A 128 -3.66 26.50 -8.22
C ALA A 128 -2.55 25.89 -7.32
N PRO A 129 -1.46 26.62 -7.05
CA PRO A 129 -0.42 26.15 -6.11
C PRO A 129 -1.02 25.78 -4.75
N VAL A 130 -0.59 24.64 -4.19
CA VAL A 130 -1.08 24.08 -2.92
C VAL A 130 -0.02 24.26 -1.85
N ASP A 131 -0.40 24.77 -0.67
CA ASP A 131 0.53 24.90 0.45
C ASP A 131 1.11 23.53 0.83
N GLU A 132 2.42 23.46 1.05
CA GLU A 132 3.13 22.22 1.35
C GLU A 132 2.58 21.50 2.58
N ASP A 133 2.03 22.25 3.54
CA ASP A 133 1.44 21.69 4.76
C ASP A 133 0.22 20.80 4.48
N LYS A 134 -0.45 21.00 3.33
CA LYS A 134 -1.57 20.17 2.88
C LYS A 134 -1.11 18.92 2.13
N LEU A 135 0.18 18.76 1.87
CA LEU A 135 0.74 17.66 1.07
C LEU A 135 1.87 16.93 1.80
N LYS A 136 1.82 16.87 3.13
CA LYS A 136 2.77 16.10 3.94
C LYS A 136 2.63 14.60 3.64
N PRO A 137 3.71 13.90 3.22
CA PRO A 137 3.64 12.46 2.94
C PRO A 137 3.15 11.61 4.11
N SER A 138 3.37 12.05 5.35
CA SER A 138 2.85 11.38 6.55
C SER A 138 1.32 11.36 6.65
N ALA A 139 0.63 12.21 5.88
CA ALA A 139 -0.82 12.25 5.79
C ALA A 139 -1.36 11.57 4.52
N PHE A 140 -0.48 11.02 3.67
CA PHE A 140 -0.90 10.23 2.52
C PHE A 140 -1.33 8.85 3.01
N ASN A 141 -2.41 8.37 2.45
CA ASN A 141 -3.03 7.11 2.84
C ASN A 141 -2.87 6.10 1.70
N PRO A 142 -1.74 5.37 1.64
CA PRO A 142 -1.57 4.28 0.69
C PRO A 142 -2.43 3.07 1.11
N PHE A 143 -2.98 2.38 0.13
CA PHE A 143 -3.82 1.21 0.38
C PHE A 143 -3.75 0.21 -0.75
N LEU A 144 -3.91 -1.06 -0.37
CA LEU A 144 -4.09 -2.16 -1.30
C LEU A 144 -5.58 -2.30 -1.63
N ILE A 145 -5.86 -2.61 -2.90
CA ILE A 145 -7.21 -2.98 -3.36
C ILE A 145 -7.17 -4.48 -3.67
N SER A 146 -7.84 -5.27 -2.84
CA SER A 146 -7.74 -6.73 -2.89
C SER A 146 -8.86 -7.38 -3.68
N ASN A 147 -8.58 -8.57 -4.22
CA ASN A 147 -9.57 -9.49 -4.78
C ASN A 147 -10.56 -8.85 -5.76
N VAL A 148 -10.06 -7.95 -6.60
CA VAL A 148 -10.87 -7.02 -7.39
C VAL A 148 -11.76 -7.72 -8.44
N LEU A 149 -11.33 -8.87 -8.93
CA LEU A 149 -12.05 -9.66 -9.94
C LEU A 149 -13.30 -10.35 -9.35
N VAL A 150 -13.33 -10.58 -8.04
CA VAL A 150 -14.43 -11.29 -7.35
C VAL A 150 -15.24 -10.34 -6.48
N SER A 151 -14.58 -9.41 -5.80
CA SER A 151 -15.19 -8.53 -4.79
C SER A 151 -15.40 -7.09 -5.27
N GLY A 152 -14.97 -6.75 -6.48
CA GLY A 152 -15.03 -5.39 -7.03
C GLY A 152 -14.09 -4.41 -6.32
N ARG A 153 -14.37 -3.11 -6.45
CA ARG A 153 -13.50 -2.03 -5.97
C ARG A 153 -13.39 -1.91 -4.44
N GLY A 154 -14.41 -2.30 -3.68
CA GLY A 154 -14.57 -1.87 -2.28
C GLY A 154 -13.71 -2.58 -1.22
N VAL A 155 -12.88 -3.55 -1.59
CA VAL A 155 -12.01 -4.24 -0.61
C VAL A 155 -10.69 -3.49 -0.49
N GLU A 156 -10.60 -2.64 0.53
CA GLU A 156 -9.40 -1.83 0.79
C GLU A 156 -8.67 -2.31 2.05
N ILE A 157 -7.34 -2.29 2.01
CA ILE A 157 -6.46 -2.55 3.16
C ILE A 157 -5.50 -1.37 3.29
N HIS A 158 -5.58 -0.66 4.41
CA HIS A 158 -4.77 0.53 4.68
C HIS A 158 -3.77 0.28 5.81
N LEU A 159 -2.87 1.25 6.00
CA LEU A 159 -2.04 1.33 7.21
C LEU A 159 -2.92 1.51 8.47
N PRO A 160 -2.46 1.01 9.65
CA PRO A 160 -3.19 1.15 10.90
C PRO A 160 -3.62 2.58 11.21
N GLY A 161 -4.88 2.75 11.63
CA GLY A 161 -5.43 4.04 12.04
C GLY A 161 -5.79 4.99 10.89
N PHE A 162 -5.41 4.69 9.66
CA PHE A 162 -5.93 5.43 8.50
C PHE A 162 -7.38 5.05 8.23
N ALA A 163 -8.20 6.06 7.95
CA ALA A 163 -9.59 5.84 7.57
C ALA A 163 -9.68 5.26 6.13
N PRO A 164 -10.73 4.48 5.83
CA PRO A 164 -11.05 4.06 4.46
C PRO A 164 -11.25 5.24 3.49
N THR A 165 -11.23 4.94 2.19
CA THR A 165 -11.77 5.87 1.19
C THR A 165 -13.31 5.84 1.16
N ASP A 166 -13.94 6.76 0.40
CA ASP A 166 -15.40 6.78 0.26
C ASP A 166 -15.95 5.53 -0.46
N LEU A 167 -15.09 4.76 -1.13
CA LEU A 167 -15.46 3.55 -1.86
C LEU A 167 -15.20 2.26 -1.08
N ALA A 168 -14.65 2.33 0.13
CA ALA A 168 -14.45 1.14 0.96
C ALA A 168 -15.80 0.50 1.34
N ASN A 169 -15.84 -0.82 1.28
CA ASN A 169 -16.97 -1.59 1.78
C ASN A 169 -16.89 -1.72 3.30
N SER A 170 -17.57 -0.82 4.01
CA SER A 170 -17.62 -0.82 5.48
C SER A 170 -18.27 -2.07 6.08
N ALA A 171 -19.01 -2.87 5.30
CA ALA A 171 -19.56 -4.15 5.77
C ALA A 171 -18.48 -5.20 6.09
N LEU A 172 -17.23 -4.97 5.68
CA LEU A 172 -16.09 -5.83 6.01
C LEU A 172 -15.46 -5.49 7.37
N PHE A 173 -15.78 -4.34 7.95
CA PHE A 173 -15.21 -3.91 9.23
C PHE A 173 -15.77 -4.72 10.40
N ASN A 174 -14.91 -4.98 11.38
CA ASN A 174 -15.24 -5.80 12.54
C ASN A 174 -15.73 -7.21 12.14
N THR A 175 -15.18 -7.76 11.04
CA THR A 175 -15.46 -9.12 10.60
C THR A 175 -14.20 -9.97 10.63
N LYS A 176 -14.37 -11.27 10.92
CA LYS A 176 -13.26 -12.22 11.06
C LYS A 176 -12.24 -11.69 12.08
N ASP A 177 -11.00 -11.48 11.65
CA ASP A 177 -9.92 -10.97 12.50
C ASP A 177 -9.81 -9.44 12.51
N ASP A 178 -10.48 -8.74 11.59
CA ASP A 178 -10.46 -7.27 11.57
C ASP A 178 -11.30 -6.71 12.73
N THR A 179 -10.77 -5.69 13.40
CA THR A 179 -11.45 -5.00 14.52
C THR A 179 -11.66 -3.52 14.24
N SER A 180 -11.77 -3.14 12.96
CA SER A 180 -12.04 -1.76 12.56
C SER A 180 -13.36 -1.29 13.17
N ASN A 181 -13.31 -0.17 13.86
CA ASN A 181 -14.45 0.50 14.48
C ASN A 181 -14.33 2.01 14.24
N PRO A 182 -15.06 2.54 13.24
CA PRO A 182 -15.08 3.97 12.92
C PRO A 182 -15.41 4.87 14.10
N GLY A 183 -16.35 4.46 14.96
CA GLY A 183 -16.76 5.23 16.14
C GLY A 183 -15.66 5.37 17.20
N ALA A 184 -14.66 4.49 17.17
CA ALA A 184 -13.49 4.52 18.06
C ALA A 184 -12.22 5.01 17.34
N GLY A 185 -12.30 5.39 16.06
CA GLY A 185 -11.12 5.75 15.25
C GLY A 185 -10.13 4.59 15.05
N ARG A 186 -10.56 3.34 15.25
CA ARG A 186 -9.73 2.15 15.08
C ARG A 186 -9.93 1.58 13.69
N TYR A 187 -8.85 1.37 12.94
CA TYR A 187 -8.93 0.88 11.57
C TYR A 187 -7.78 -0.07 11.24
N TYR A 188 -8.08 -1.11 10.47
CA TYR A 188 -7.15 -2.06 9.84
C TYR A 188 -6.18 -2.74 10.81
N LEU A 189 -6.72 -3.17 11.96
CA LEU A 189 -5.98 -3.84 13.02
C LEU A 189 -6.73 -5.09 13.47
N SER A 190 -5.98 -6.15 13.80
CA SER A 190 -6.52 -7.30 14.54
C SER A 190 -6.80 -6.96 16.00
N LYS A 191 -7.45 -7.87 16.74
CA LYS A 191 -7.70 -7.71 18.18
C LYS A 191 -6.40 -7.51 18.97
N GLU A 192 -5.33 -8.21 18.59
CA GLU A 192 -4.00 -8.15 19.18
C GLU A 192 -3.13 -7.03 18.61
N ASN A 193 -3.74 -6.02 17.97
CA ASN A 193 -3.05 -4.90 17.30
C ASN A 193 -2.14 -5.32 16.13
N GLY A 194 -2.35 -6.51 15.55
CA GLY A 194 -1.66 -6.91 14.34
C GLY A 194 -2.10 -6.04 13.15
N PRO A 195 -1.19 -5.32 12.47
CA PRO A 195 -1.52 -4.53 11.29
C PRO A 195 -1.79 -5.40 10.06
N TRP A 196 -2.63 -4.92 9.15
CA TRP A 196 -2.80 -5.54 7.82
C TRP A 196 -1.85 -4.99 6.75
N ALA A 197 -1.22 -3.84 7.01
CA ALA A 197 -0.21 -3.24 6.15
C ALA A 197 0.83 -2.49 7.00
N ILE A 198 2.05 -2.40 6.50
CA ILE A 198 3.15 -1.67 7.16
C ILE A 198 3.89 -0.85 6.11
N ALA A 199 4.35 0.33 6.50
CA ALA A 199 5.19 1.19 5.68
C ALA A 199 6.49 1.52 6.40
N TYR A 200 7.56 1.67 5.62
CA TYR A 200 8.91 1.94 6.09
C TYR A 200 9.50 3.10 5.29
N ASN A 201 10.45 3.82 5.89
CA ASN A 201 11.21 4.87 5.21
C ASN A 201 12.43 4.34 4.44
N GLU A 202 12.67 3.03 4.52
CA GLU A 202 13.75 2.33 3.84
C GLU A 202 13.24 1.02 3.24
N ALA A 203 13.97 0.47 2.27
CA ALA A 203 13.66 -0.84 1.74
C ALA A 203 13.97 -1.90 2.80
N ILE A 204 12.97 -2.70 3.15
CA ILE A 204 13.14 -3.84 4.06
C ILE A 204 12.97 -5.16 3.31
N LEU A 205 13.53 -6.21 3.88
CA LEU A 205 13.25 -7.57 3.41
C LEU A 205 11.85 -7.98 3.87
N TYR A 206 11.14 -8.73 3.05
CA TYR A 206 9.83 -9.27 3.41
C TYR A 206 9.93 -10.79 3.59
N PRO A 207 9.02 -11.41 4.36
CA PRO A 207 9.01 -12.85 4.52
C PRO A 207 8.77 -13.58 3.20
N ILE A 208 9.34 -14.78 3.06
CA ILE A 208 8.96 -15.69 1.97
C ILE A 208 7.51 -16.13 2.13
N GLU A 209 6.91 -16.60 1.03
CA GLU A 209 5.54 -17.11 1.00
C GLU A 209 5.26 -18.09 2.16
N GLU A 210 4.10 -17.96 2.81
CA GLU A 210 3.61 -18.78 3.93
C GLU A 210 4.44 -18.67 5.23
N ALA A 211 5.56 -17.93 5.21
CA ALA A 211 6.36 -17.69 6.39
C ALA A 211 5.78 -16.51 7.18
N ASN A 212 4.98 -16.82 8.20
CA ASN A 212 4.47 -15.85 9.16
C ASN A 212 5.56 -14.84 9.58
N ILE A 213 5.23 -13.55 9.58
CA ILE A 213 6.19 -12.47 9.87
C ILE A 213 6.90 -12.65 11.21
N ASN A 214 6.28 -13.26 12.23
CA ASN A 214 6.93 -13.51 13.52
C ASN A 214 8.04 -14.56 13.47
N LYS A 215 8.10 -15.39 12.40
CA LYS A 215 9.23 -16.29 12.16
C LYS A 215 10.41 -15.53 11.53
N ALA A 216 10.12 -14.61 10.62
CA ALA A 216 11.13 -13.82 9.93
C ALA A 216 11.69 -12.68 10.80
N TYR A 217 10.84 -12.07 11.62
CA TYR A 217 11.13 -10.94 12.47
C TYR A 217 10.67 -11.21 13.91
N LEU A 218 11.63 -11.51 14.77
CA LEU A 218 11.39 -12.17 16.05
C LEU A 218 10.77 -11.23 17.10
N HIS A 219 10.90 -9.91 16.91
CA HIS A 219 10.31 -8.88 17.78
C HIS A 219 9.02 -8.25 17.24
N PHE A 220 8.51 -8.74 16.11
CA PHE A 220 7.32 -8.17 15.47
C PHE A 220 6.08 -8.24 16.38
N ALA A 221 5.84 -9.37 17.04
CA ALA A 221 4.68 -9.54 17.92
C ALA A 221 4.70 -8.58 19.11
N GLU A 222 5.87 -8.40 19.75
CA GLU A 222 6.03 -7.48 20.89
C GLU A 222 5.80 -6.03 20.46
N TRP A 223 6.30 -5.66 19.28
CA TRP A 223 6.03 -4.36 18.68
C TRP A 223 4.55 -4.15 18.42
N ALA A 224 3.89 -5.07 17.72
CA ALA A 224 2.47 -4.98 17.38
C ALA A 224 1.58 -4.89 18.65
N LEU A 225 1.78 -5.80 19.61
CA LEU A 225 1.02 -5.84 20.87
C LEU A 225 1.13 -4.54 21.66
N SER A 226 2.32 -3.92 21.67
CA SER A 226 2.58 -2.66 22.38
C SER A 226 2.00 -1.41 21.69
N GLY A 227 1.36 -1.56 20.53
CA GLY A 227 0.92 -0.42 19.72
C GLY A 227 2.11 0.35 19.12
N GLY A 228 3.24 -0.32 18.89
CA GLY A 228 4.44 0.25 18.30
C GLY A 228 5.37 1.00 19.26
N THR A 229 5.20 0.83 20.57
CA THR A 229 6.01 1.52 21.59
C THR A 229 7.24 0.72 22.04
N SER A 230 7.15 -0.61 22.03
CA SER A 230 8.27 -1.53 22.27
C SER A 230 8.85 -1.99 20.94
N TYR A 231 10.17 -2.22 20.88
CA TYR A 231 10.88 -2.68 19.67
C TYR A 231 10.48 -1.89 18.41
N ALA A 232 10.52 -0.56 18.47
CA ALA A 232 10.23 0.29 17.30
C ALA A 232 11.15 -0.02 16.10
N ASP A 233 12.31 -0.61 16.40
CA ASP A 233 13.31 -1.14 15.49
C ASP A 233 13.21 -2.67 15.30
N TRP A 234 12.04 -3.31 15.53
CA TRP A 234 11.85 -4.77 15.43
C TRP A 234 12.37 -5.38 14.12
N TYR A 235 12.42 -4.57 13.07
CA TYR A 235 12.95 -4.91 11.78
C TYR A 235 14.47 -4.71 11.70
N SER A 236 15.22 -4.42 12.76
CA SER A 236 16.66 -4.12 12.71
C SER A 236 17.51 -5.27 12.18
N ASN A 237 18.60 -4.97 11.47
CA ASN A 237 19.62 -5.93 11.04
C ASN A 237 20.96 -5.77 11.76
N THR A 238 21.06 -4.84 12.71
CA THR A 238 22.35 -4.48 13.33
C THR A 238 22.61 -5.23 14.63
N ALA A 239 21.58 -5.86 15.20
CA ALA A 239 21.64 -6.65 16.41
C ALA A 239 21.20 -8.11 16.17
N SER A 240 21.82 -9.05 16.88
CA SER A 240 21.40 -10.46 16.88
C SER A 240 20.01 -10.62 17.51
N GLY A 241 19.22 -11.58 17.02
CA GLY A 241 17.92 -11.92 17.61
C GLY A 241 16.73 -11.13 17.08
N TYR A 242 16.92 -10.26 16.08
CA TYR A 242 15.82 -9.51 15.45
C TYR A 242 15.21 -10.23 14.26
N ARG A 243 16.01 -10.99 13.52
CA ARG A 243 15.60 -11.61 12.26
C ARG A 243 16.07 -13.06 12.15
N ASP A 244 15.28 -13.89 11.48
CA ASP A 244 15.73 -15.19 10.95
C ASP A 244 15.69 -15.16 9.42
N ASN A 245 16.88 -15.05 8.82
CA ASN A 245 17.06 -14.94 7.38
C ASN A 245 16.54 -16.14 6.59
N LYS A 246 16.31 -17.30 7.22
CA LYS A 246 15.71 -18.47 6.56
C LYS A 246 14.29 -18.21 6.07
N PHE A 247 13.60 -17.27 6.71
CA PHE A 247 12.21 -16.91 6.39
C PHE A 247 12.11 -15.60 5.61
N LEU A 248 13.22 -14.98 5.22
CA LEU A 248 13.24 -13.74 4.44
C LEU A 248 13.50 -14.03 2.97
N TYR A 249 12.86 -13.27 2.08
CA TYR A 249 13.15 -13.31 0.66
C TYR A 249 14.46 -12.55 0.39
N LEU A 250 15.52 -13.29 0.06
CA LEU A 250 16.89 -12.75 -0.06
C LEU A 250 17.39 -12.58 -1.50
N LYS A 251 16.56 -12.85 -2.49
CA LYS A 251 16.90 -12.64 -3.90
C LYS A 251 16.71 -11.18 -4.32
#